data_AF-A0A7V9QGP0-F1
#
_entry.id   AF-A0A7V9QGP0-F1
#
_cell.length_a   1.000
_cell.length_b   1.000
_cell.length_c   1.000
_cell.angle_alpha   90.00
_cell.angle_beta   90.00
_cell.angle_gamma   90.00
#
_symmetry.space_group_name_H-M   'P 1'
#
loop_
_entity.id
_entity.type
_entity.pdbx_description
1 polymer ?
#
loop_
_entity_poly.entity_id
_entity_poly.type
_entity_poly.pdbx_seq_one_letter_code
_entity_poly.pdbx_strand_id
1 'polypeptide(L)'
;MSAELREEYLLMLYFGASSESKLSLCLNRAYRDLSRTIHGIRIHPSRAKIYAEVFRLLQIELTQLLNSSTVTSQREFDDWHRSLTASLCERYLVNDFADFTVGQAQKWINMTFKYAIAFGESRMPGASRLFRWLHIPIDSVILAQLAAFNGPVISVPWSRLKSYDEYLALQKWIRTTFRGEAPMDVEFRLWQKGMRDSANPSV
;
A
#
# COMPACT_ATOMS: atom_id res chain seq x y z
N MET A 1 23.09 -17.08 -17.38
CA MET A 1 22.58 -15.99 -16.52
C MET A 1 22.17 -16.59 -15.17
N SER A 2 22.66 -16.07 -14.05
CA SER A 2 22.30 -16.57 -12.70
C SER A 2 20.84 -16.26 -12.35
N ALA A 3 20.32 -16.88 -11.30
CA ALA A 3 18.95 -16.62 -10.83
C ALA A 3 18.83 -15.18 -10.29
N GLU A 4 19.85 -14.72 -9.59
CA GLU A 4 19.96 -13.38 -9.02
C GLU A 4 19.95 -12.31 -10.13
N LEU A 5 20.69 -12.53 -11.23
CA LEU A 5 20.72 -11.59 -12.35
C LEU A 5 19.37 -11.52 -13.08
N ARG A 6 18.63 -12.63 -13.18
CA ARG A 6 17.26 -12.63 -13.72
C ARG A 6 16.32 -11.85 -12.84
N GLU A 7 16.39 -12.06 -11.54
CA GLU A 7 15.54 -11.37 -10.57
C GLU A 7 15.80 -9.87 -10.58
N GLU A 8 17.08 -9.46 -10.57
CA GLU A 8 17.48 -8.06 -10.67
C GLU A 8 16.97 -7.42 -11.96
N TYR A 9 17.10 -8.09 -13.11
CA TYR A 9 16.55 -7.62 -14.37
C TYR A 9 15.03 -7.41 -14.31
N LEU A 10 14.27 -8.36 -13.75
CA LEU A 10 12.82 -8.23 -13.59
C LEU A 10 12.44 -7.07 -12.65
N LEU A 11 13.16 -6.89 -11.55
CA LEU A 11 12.97 -5.77 -10.63
C LEU A 11 13.24 -4.44 -11.34
N MET A 12 14.31 -4.34 -12.14
CA MET A 12 14.62 -3.14 -12.93
C MET A 12 13.56 -2.84 -13.99
N LEU A 13 13.00 -3.86 -14.65
CA LEU A 13 11.88 -3.65 -15.58
C LEU A 13 10.64 -3.12 -14.88
N TYR A 14 10.34 -3.61 -13.67
CA TYR A 14 9.11 -3.26 -12.97
C TYR A 14 9.19 -1.92 -12.23
N PHE A 15 10.31 -1.65 -11.56
CA PHE A 15 10.53 -0.46 -10.75
C PHE A 15 11.29 0.65 -11.49
N GLY A 16 12.00 0.32 -12.56
CA GLY A 16 12.89 1.20 -13.29
C GLY A 16 14.35 1.06 -12.84
N ALA A 17 15.28 1.44 -13.71
CA ALA A 17 16.69 1.63 -13.35
C ALA A 17 16.86 3.03 -12.75
N SER A 18 17.23 3.11 -11.48
CA SER A 18 17.45 4.37 -10.78
C SER A 18 18.60 4.24 -9.78
N SER A 19 19.33 5.34 -9.55
CA SER A 19 20.27 5.47 -8.43
C SER A 19 19.57 5.73 -7.09
N GLU A 20 18.25 5.90 -7.10
CA GLU A 20 17.44 6.04 -5.90
C GLU A 20 17.46 4.79 -5.00
N SER A 21 17.11 4.97 -3.72
CA SER A 21 16.94 3.85 -2.80
C SER A 21 15.79 2.92 -3.25
N LYS A 22 15.88 1.63 -2.91
CA LYS A 22 14.79 0.66 -3.18
C LYS A 22 13.46 1.05 -2.53
N LEU A 23 13.50 1.69 -1.36
CA LEU A 23 12.30 2.24 -0.74
C LEU A 23 11.69 3.35 -1.60
N SER A 24 12.51 4.25 -2.14
CA SER A 24 12.06 5.29 -3.07
C SER A 24 11.44 4.70 -4.33
N LEU A 25 12.02 3.62 -4.88
CA LEU A 25 11.44 2.86 -5.99
C LEU A 25 10.05 2.29 -5.64
N CYS A 26 9.91 1.69 -4.44
CA CYS A 26 8.62 1.18 -3.95
C CYS A 26 7.58 2.29 -3.78
N LEU A 27 7.97 3.45 -3.23
CA LEU A 27 7.12 4.62 -3.05
C LEU A 27 6.65 5.19 -4.38
N ASN A 28 7.57 5.39 -5.32
CA ASN A 28 7.28 5.88 -6.67
C ASN A 28 6.32 4.92 -7.40
N ARG A 29 6.57 3.62 -7.32
CA ARG A 29 5.71 2.60 -7.93
C ARG A 29 4.31 2.59 -7.31
N ALA A 30 4.22 2.61 -5.98
CA ALA A 30 2.94 2.66 -5.26
C ALA A 30 2.14 3.92 -5.61
N TYR A 31 2.80 5.08 -5.70
CA TYR A 31 2.16 6.32 -6.14
C TYR A 31 1.59 6.20 -7.55
N ARG A 32 2.33 5.61 -8.51
CA ARG A 32 1.84 5.43 -9.88
C ARG A 32 0.53 4.64 -9.90
N ASP A 33 0.45 3.56 -9.12
CA ASP A 33 -0.74 2.70 -9.04
C ASP A 33 -1.99 3.45 -8.53
N LEU A 34 -1.82 4.39 -7.58
CA LEU A 34 -2.93 5.14 -6.99
C LEU A 34 -3.20 6.50 -7.65
N SER A 35 -2.21 7.12 -8.31
CA SER A 35 -2.28 8.49 -8.83
C SER A 35 -3.45 8.72 -9.78
N ARG A 36 -3.78 7.70 -10.56
CA ARG A 36 -4.96 7.60 -11.46
C ARG A 36 -6.31 7.74 -10.74
N THR A 37 -6.34 7.64 -9.42
CA THR A 37 -7.56 7.81 -8.61
C THR A 37 -7.65 9.19 -7.94
N ILE A 38 -6.57 9.97 -7.93
CA ILE A 38 -6.54 11.32 -7.36
C ILE A 38 -7.01 12.31 -8.44
N HIS A 39 -8.32 12.45 -8.58
CA HIS A 39 -8.92 13.32 -9.59
C HIS A 39 -8.55 14.79 -9.30
N GLY A 40 -8.18 15.56 -10.34
CA GLY A 40 -7.82 16.98 -10.20
C GLY A 40 -6.36 17.27 -9.83
N ILE A 41 -5.61 16.34 -9.22
CA ILE A 41 -4.22 16.62 -8.79
C ILE A 41 -3.31 17.00 -9.95
N ARG A 42 -3.58 16.46 -11.16
CA ARG A 42 -2.75 16.72 -12.34
C ARG A 42 -2.71 18.19 -12.72
N ILE A 43 -3.80 18.93 -12.51
CA ILE A 43 -3.91 20.36 -12.84
C ILE A 43 -3.68 21.27 -11.63
N HIS A 44 -3.49 20.69 -10.43
CA HIS A 44 -3.28 21.47 -9.22
C HIS A 44 -1.92 22.21 -9.26
N PRO A 45 -1.87 23.52 -8.98
CA PRO A 45 -0.64 24.32 -9.10
C PRO A 45 0.47 23.80 -8.18
N SER A 46 0.12 23.36 -6.98
CA SER A 46 1.06 22.84 -5.98
C SER A 46 1.38 21.35 -6.11
N ARG A 47 0.98 20.66 -7.19
CA ARG A 47 1.09 19.19 -7.30
C ARG A 47 2.49 18.65 -7.03
N ALA A 48 3.52 19.32 -7.54
CA ALA A 48 4.91 18.87 -7.40
C ALA A 48 5.41 19.06 -5.96
N LYS A 49 5.02 20.18 -5.34
CA LYS A 49 5.30 20.47 -3.93
C LYS A 49 4.62 19.44 -3.02
N ILE A 50 3.31 19.23 -3.20
CA ILE A 50 2.53 18.24 -2.42
C ILE A 50 3.17 16.86 -2.54
N TYR A 51 3.48 16.43 -3.77
CA TYR A 51 4.12 15.15 -4.02
C TYR A 51 5.44 15.03 -3.26
N ALA A 52 6.34 16.02 -3.39
CA ALA A 52 7.64 16.00 -2.73
C ALA A 52 7.53 15.99 -1.19
N GLU A 53 6.61 16.77 -0.61
CA GLU A 53 6.37 16.82 0.84
C GLU A 53 5.86 15.46 1.36
N VAL A 54 4.83 14.90 0.72
CA VAL A 54 4.23 13.63 1.12
C VAL A 54 5.21 12.47 0.89
N PHE A 55 5.93 12.48 -0.23
CA PHE A 55 6.94 11.47 -0.52
C PHE A 55 8.05 11.49 0.54
N ARG A 56 8.54 12.67 0.93
CA ARG A 56 9.56 12.81 1.97
C ARG A 56 9.05 12.33 3.33
N LEU A 57 7.81 12.67 3.69
CA LEU A 57 7.18 12.19 4.92
C LEU A 57 7.12 10.66 4.94
N LEU A 58 6.61 10.05 3.87
CA LEU A 58 6.56 8.60 3.73
C LEU A 58 7.96 7.96 3.82
N GLN A 59 8.94 8.55 3.14
CA GLN A 59 10.30 8.04 3.16
C GLN A 59 10.89 8.03 4.57
N ILE A 60 10.70 9.11 5.35
CA ILE A 60 11.16 9.19 6.74
C ILE A 60 10.47 8.14 7.61
N GLU A 61 9.13 8.11 7.59
CA GLU A 61 8.32 7.25 8.45
C GLU A 61 8.56 5.76 8.16
N LEU A 62 8.61 5.37 6.89
CA LEU A 62 8.86 3.99 6.52
C LEU A 62 10.31 3.58 6.78
N THR A 63 11.29 4.47 6.56
CA THR A 63 12.69 4.17 6.91
C THR A 63 12.85 3.93 8.40
N GLN A 64 12.23 4.78 9.24
CA GLN A 64 12.25 4.62 10.69
C GLN A 64 11.58 3.32 11.11
N LEU A 65 10.42 2.99 10.54
CA LEU A 65 9.71 1.76 10.89
C LEU A 65 10.46 0.50 10.45
N LEU A 66 11.08 0.50 9.27
CA LEU A 66 11.89 -0.63 8.78
C LEU A 66 13.14 -0.85 9.65
N ASN A 67 13.78 0.22 10.09
CA ASN A 67 15.04 0.17 10.84
C ASN A 67 14.87 0.07 12.37
N SER A 68 13.65 0.19 12.91
CA SER A 68 13.41 0.19 14.35
C SER A 68 12.49 -0.94 14.80
N SER A 69 12.68 -1.42 16.03
CA SER A 69 11.82 -2.43 16.66
C SER A 69 10.65 -1.82 17.44
N THR A 70 10.20 -0.61 17.06
CA THR A 70 9.16 0.14 17.78
C THR A 70 7.78 -0.50 17.69
N VAL A 71 7.47 -1.14 16.56
CA VAL A 71 6.24 -1.92 16.38
C VAL A 71 6.52 -3.38 16.68
N THR A 72 5.85 -3.86 17.72
CA THR A 72 5.93 -5.22 18.28
C THR A 72 4.56 -5.91 18.35
N SER A 73 3.48 -5.18 18.07
CA SER A 73 2.11 -5.69 18.10
C SER A 73 1.26 -5.15 16.94
N GLN A 74 0.14 -5.84 16.66
CA GLN A 74 -0.82 -5.38 15.66
C GLN A 74 -1.41 -4.02 16.03
N ARG A 75 -1.64 -3.76 17.31
CA ARG A 75 -2.20 -2.49 17.79
C ARG A 75 -1.25 -1.34 17.49
N GLU A 76 0.04 -1.50 17.77
CA GLU A 76 1.06 -0.48 17.48
C GLU A 76 1.16 -0.20 15.97
N PHE A 77 1.05 -1.23 15.13
CA PHE A 77 1.01 -1.03 13.68
C PHE A 77 -0.26 -0.29 13.24
N ASP A 78 -1.43 -0.69 13.75
CA ASP A 78 -2.72 -0.03 13.45
C ASP A 78 -2.67 1.45 13.84
N ASP A 79 -2.10 1.78 15.01
CA ASP A 79 -1.96 3.15 15.52
C ASP A 79 -0.96 3.98 14.69
N TRP A 80 0.21 3.40 14.37
CA TRP A 80 1.19 4.03 13.47
C TRP A 80 0.58 4.32 12.09
N HIS A 81 -0.09 3.33 11.50
CA HIS A 81 -0.71 3.47 10.18
C HIS A 81 -1.81 4.53 10.22
N ARG A 82 -2.62 4.60 11.28
CA ARG A 82 -3.66 5.62 11.44
C ARG A 82 -3.04 7.02 11.46
N SER A 83 -2.01 7.22 12.27
CA SER A 83 -1.31 8.50 12.39
C SER A 83 -0.70 8.95 11.06
N LEU A 84 -0.01 8.05 10.36
CA LEU A 84 0.58 8.34 9.06
C LEU A 84 -0.49 8.68 8.02
N THR A 85 -1.58 7.92 7.97
CA THR A 85 -2.70 8.17 7.05
C THR A 85 -3.32 9.54 7.28
N ALA A 86 -3.58 9.90 8.54
CA ALA A 86 -4.09 11.22 8.90
C ALA A 86 -3.12 12.34 8.47
N SER A 87 -1.82 12.14 8.70
CA SER A 87 -0.77 13.08 8.31
C SER A 87 -0.70 13.29 6.79
N LEU A 88 -0.89 12.22 5.98
CA LEU A 88 -0.95 12.37 4.52
C LEU A 88 -2.16 13.21 4.11
N CYS A 89 -3.35 12.89 4.62
CA CYS A 89 -4.58 13.64 4.35
C CYS A 89 -4.44 15.12 4.73
N GLU A 90 -3.84 15.41 5.90
CA GLU A 90 -3.55 16.78 6.32
C GLU A 90 -2.62 17.50 5.35
N ARG A 91 -1.52 16.87 4.88
CA ARG A 91 -0.57 17.51 3.94
C ARG A 91 -1.21 17.87 2.60
N TYR A 92 -2.15 17.07 2.12
CA TYR A 92 -2.95 17.43 0.94
C TYR A 92 -3.91 18.58 1.26
N LEU A 93 -4.60 18.54 2.40
CA LEU A 93 -5.54 19.58 2.82
C LEU A 93 -4.88 20.96 2.97
N VAL A 94 -3.73 21.06 3.65
CA VAL A 94 -3.01 22.34 3.86
C VAL A 94 -2.39 22.91 2.58
N ASN A 95 -2.33 22.10 1.52
CA ASN A 95 -1.93 22.54 0.19
C ASN A 95 -3.16 22.65 -0.75
N ASP A 96 -4.33 22.99 -0.20
CA ASP A 96 -5.58 23.27 -0.90
C ASP A 96 -6.16 22.09 -1.71
N PHE A 97 -5.84 20.86 -1.32
CA PHE A 97 -6.34 19.65 -1.95
C PHE A 97 -7.14 18.78 -0.96
N ALA A 98 -8.40 19.13 -0.74
CA ALA A 98 -9.28 18.45 0.23
C ALA A 98 -9.81 17.07 -0.22
N ASP A 99 -9.61 16.71 -1.50
CA ASP A 99 -10.15 15.48 -2.09
C ASP A 99 -9.28 14.24 -1.87
N PHE A 100 -8.11 14.39 -1.21
CA PHE A 100 -7.27 13.24 -0.89
C PHE A 100 -7.85 12.44 0.29
N THR A 101 -8.02 11.13 0.11
CA THR A 101 -8.80 10.30 1.03
C THR A 101 -7.96 9.26 1.78
N VAL A 102 -8.51 8.71 2.87
CA VAL A 102 -7.94 7.57 3.59
C VAL A 102 -7.69 6.39 2.65
N GLY A 103 -8.62 6.14 1.73
CA GLY A 103 -8.50 5.10 0.71
C GLY A 103 -7.30 5.24 -0.21
N GLN A 104 -6.93 6.47 -0.57
CA GLN A 104 -5.73 6.75 -1.36
C GLN A 104 -4.46 6.67 -0.51
N ALA A 105 -4.50 7.20 0.71
CA ALA A 105 -3.39 7.14 1.66
C ALA A 105 -2.98 5.69 1.99
N GLN A 106 -3.94 4.85 2.38
CA GLN A 106 -3.67 3.43 2.65
C GLN A 106 -3.12 2.71 1.43
N LYS A 107 -3.58 3.07 0.22
CA LYS A 107 -3.11 2.43 -1.01
C LYS A 107 -1.63 2.73 -1.23
N TRP A 108 -1.18 3.95 -0.96
CA TRP A 108 0.23 4.32 -1.07
C TRP A 108 1.06 3.50 -0.07
N ILE A 109 0.71 3.57 1.21
CA ILE A 109 1.45 2.94 2.31
C ILE A 109 1.53 1.43 2.11
N ASN A 110 0.38 0.77 1.91
CA ASN A 110 0.31 -0.69 1.86
C ASN A 110 0.95 -1.25 0.60
N MET A 111 0.80 -0.59 -0.56
CA MET A 111 1.49 -1.02 -1.77
C MET A 111 3.00 -0.86 -1.64
N THR A 112 3.49 0.18 -0.96
CA THR A 112 4.92 0.33 -0.69
C THR A 112 5.45 -0.84 0.13
N PHE A 113 4.74 -1.29 1.17
CA PHE A 113 5.14 -2.49 1.91
C PHE A 113 5.06 -3.76 1.08
N LYS A 114 3.98 -3.94 0.29
CA LYS A 114 3.87 -5.09 -0.61
C LYS A 114 5.08 -5.20 -1.53
N TYR A 115 5.54 -4.08 -2.09
CA TYR A 115 6.73 -4.05 -2.92
C TYR A 115 8.01 -4.28 -2.13
N ALA A 116 8.13 -3.71 -0.93
CA ALA A 116 9.28 -3.97 -0.06
C ALA A 116 9.43 -5.46 0.25
N ILE A 117 8.32 -6.16 0.53
CA ILE A 117 8.31 -7.62 0.71
C ILE A 117 8.71 -8.33 -0.59
N ALA A 118 8.19 -7.91 -1.75
CA ALA A 118 8.53 -8.51 -3.04
C ALA A 118 10.01 -8.34 -3.43
N PHE A 119 10.69 -7.29 -2.96
CA PHE A 119 12.14 -7.13 -3.12
C PHE A 119 12.96 -8.17 -2.32
N GLY A 120 12.36 -8.73 -1.28
CA GLY A 120 12.99 -9.68 -0.37
C GLY A 120 13.86 -9.03 0.71
N GLU A 121 14.04 -9.74 1.82
CA GLU A 121 14.74 -9.25 3.03
C GLU A 121 16.19 -8.83 2.75
N SER A 122 16.89 -9.53 1.85
CA SER A 122 18.28 -9.18 1.49
C SER A 122 18.41 -7.81 0.84
N ARG A 123 17.34 -7.35 0.16
CA ARG A 123 17.33 -6.07 -0.54
C ARG A 123 16.59 -4.98 0.24
N MET A 124 15.60 -5.36 1.04
CA MET A 124 14.78 -4.50 1.89
C MET A 124 14.74 -5.02 3.33
N PRO A 125 15.83 -4.85 4.11
CA PRO A 125 15.87 -5.34 5.49
C PRO A 125 14.78 -4.72 6.37
N GLY A 126 14.29 -5.51 7.33
CA GLY A 126 13.28 -5.11 8.29
C GLY A 126 11.83 -5.30 7.81
N ALA A 127 11.60 -5.47 6.51
CA ALA A 127 10.26 -5.65 5.96
C ALA A 127 9.62 -6.97 6.42
N SER A 128 10.39 -8.07 6.47
CA SER A 128 9.87 -9.39 6.86
C SER A 128 9.39 -9.43 8.31
N ARG A 129 10.00 -8.65 9.21
CA ARG A 129 9.56 -8.54 10.61
C ARG A 129 8.15 -7.95 10.71
N LEU A 130 7.83 -6.99 9.85
CA LEU A 130 6.53 -6.32 9.83
C LEU A 130 5.44 -7.16 9.15
N PHE A 131 5.83 -8.15 8.34
CA PHE A 131 4.98 -8.93 7.44
C PHE A 131 3.64 -9.37 8.04
N ARG A 132 3.66 -9.80 9.31
CA ARG A 132 2.47 -10.29 10.02
C ARG A 132 1.51 -9.21 10.52
N TRP A 133 1.96 -7.96 10.59
CA TRP A 133 1.17 -6.82 11.07
C TRP A 133 0.72 -5.89 9.95
N LEU A 134 1.32 -6.00 8.76
CA LEU A 134 0.98 -5.16 7.61
C LEU A 134 -0.51 -5.21 7.29
N HIS A 135 -1.05 -4.08 6.87
CA HIS A 135 -2.37 -3.99 6.27
C HIS A 135 -2.29 -4.39 4.80
N ILE A 136 -3.30 -5.11 4.32
CA ILE A 136 -3.37 -5.42 2.89
C ILE A 136 -3.80 -4.17 2.11
N PRO A 137 -3.26 -3.89 0.90
CA PRO A 137 -3.70 -2.77 0.09
C PRO A 137 -5.12 -3.02 -0.41
N ILE A 138 -6.07 -2.18 0.01
CA ILE A 138 -7.46 -2.27 -0.46
C ILE A 138 -7.57 -1.58 -1.81
N ASP A 139 -8.03 -2.31 -2.82
CA ASP A 139 -8.43 -1.80 -4.14
C ASP A 139 -9.60 -2.60 -4.69
N SER A 140 -10.03 -2.29 -5.93
CA SER A 140 -11.14 -2.97 -6.57
C SER A 140 -10.89 -4.47 -6.82
N VAL A 141 -9.63 -4.88 -7.03
CA VAL A 141 -9.29 -6.30 -7.24
C VAL A 141 -9.46 -7.07 -5.93
N ILE A 142 -8.87 -6.55 -4.85
CA ILE A 142 -8.99 -7.17 -3.53
C ILE A 142 -10.45 -7.20 -3.08
N LEU A 143 -11.19 -6.09 -3.22
CA LEU A 143 -12.60 -6.05 -2.82
C LEU A 143 -13.46 -7.05 -3.60
N ALA A 144 -13.25 -7.21 -4.90
CA ALA A 144 -13.95 -8.22 -5.70
C ALA A 144 -13.67 -9.65 -5.20
N GLN A 145 -12.42 -9.94 -4.83
CA GLN A 145 -12.05 -11.25 -4.30
C GLN A 145 -12.61 -11.49 -2.89
N LEU A 146 -12.67 -10.46 -2.04
CA LEU A 146 -13.27 -10.55 -0.71
C LEU A 146 -14.80 -10.73 -0.75
N ALA A 147 -15.47 -10.26 -1.80
CA ALA A 147 -16.92 -10.47 -1.98
C ALA A 147 -17.28 -11.97 -2.01
N ALA A 148 -16.41 -12.83 -2.56
CA ALA A 148 -16.59 -14.28 -2.56
C ALA A 148 -16.55 -14.92 -1.16
N PHE A 149 -16.10 -14.17 -0.15
CA PHE A 149 -16.05 -14.58 1.26
C PHE A 149 -17.09 -13.83 2.11
N ASN A 150 -18.10 -13.22 1.50
CA ASN A 150 -19.07 -12.35 2.17
C ASN A 150 -18.39 -11.17 2.88
N GLY A 151 -17.35 -10.60 2.26
CA GLY A 151 -16.66 -9.42 2.77
C GLY A 151 -17.58 -8.21 2.94
N PRO A 152 -17.33 -7.36 3.95
CA PRO A 152 -18.16 -6.19 4.18
C PRO A 152 -18.08 -5.25 2.99
N VAL A 153 -19.24 -4.72 2.61
CA VAL A 153 -19.34 -3.71 1.56
C VAL A 153 -18.93 -2.38 2.15
N ILE A 154 -17.91 -1.76 1.57
CA ILE A 154 -17.55 -0.38 1.88
C ILE A 154 -18.58 0.57 1.24
N SER A 155 -18.94 1.63 1.96
CA SER A 155 -20.02 2.57 1.63
C SER A 155 -19.80 3.34 0.32
N VAL A 156 -18.54 3.46 -0.10
CA VAL A 156 -18.09 4.21 -1.27
C VAL A 156 -16.98 3.45 -1.99
N PRO A 157 -16.67 3.75 -3.27
CA PRO A 157 -15.47 3.23 -3.90
C PRO A 157 -14.24 3.44 -3.02
N TRP A 158 -13.35 2.46 -2.93
CA TRP A 158 -12.21 2.49 -1.99
C TRP A 158 -11.42 3.79 -2.08
N SER A 159 -11.22 4.36 -3.26
CA SER A 159 -10.46 5.61 -3.48
C SER A 159 -11.16 6.87 -2.96
N ARG A 160 -12.44 6.78 -2.61
CA ARG A 160 -13.25 7.84 -2.01
C ARG A 160 -13.48 7.65 -0.50
N LEU A 161 -12.96 6.57 0.08
CA LEU A 161 -13.15 6.24 1.48
C LEU A 161 -12.45 7.28 2.37
N LYS A 162 -13.24 8.03 3.16
CA LYS A 162 -12.74 9.05 4.10
C LYS A 162 -12.63 8.56 5.55
N SER A 163 -13.41 7.55 5.92
CA SER A 163 -13.41 7.02 7.29
C SER A 163 -12.27 6.02 7.50
N TYR A 164 -11.35 6.34 8.43
CA TYR A 164 -10.32 5.40 8.84
C TYR A 164 -10.90 4.21 9.61
N ASP A 165 -11.96 4.41 10.39
CA ASP A 165 -12.56 3.34 11.17
C ASP A 165 -13.27 2.31 10.27
N GLU A 166 -13.90 2.76 9.18
CA GLU A 166 -14.47 1.88 8.16
C GLU A 166 -13.36 1.06 7.46
N TYR A 167 -12.26 1.72 7.08
CA TYR A 167 -11.07 1.05 6.55
C TYR A 167 -10.51 0.00 7.53
N LEU A 168 -10.34 0.37 8.80
CA LEU A 168 -9.78 -0.51 9.82
C LEU A 168 -10.73 -1.67 10.15
N ALA A 169 -12.05 -1.45 10.12
CA ALA A 169 -13.04 -2.51 10.28
C ALA A 169 -12.88 -3.58 9.20
N LEU A 170 -12.65 -3.18 7.94
CA LEU A 170 -12.35 -4.12 6.85
C LEU A 170 -11.05 -4.89 7.11
N GLN A 171 -9.96 -4.22 7.53
CA GLN A 171 -8.69 -4.90 7.88
C GLN A 171 -8.89 -5.92 9.03
N LYS A 172 -9.63 -5.55 10.07
CA LYS A 172 -9.96 -6.45 11.19
C LYS A 172 -10.80 -7.64 10.74
N TRP A 173 -11.78 -7.41 9.86
CA TRP A 173 -12.58 -8.47 9.27
C TRP A 173 -11.70 -9.45 8.48
N ILE A 174 -10.82 -8.96 7.59
CA ILE A 174 -9.86 -9.79 6.84
C ILE A 174 -9.04 -10.66 7.80
N ARG A 175 -8.42 -10.06 8.83
CA ARG A 175 -7.61 -10.79 9.81
C ARG A 175 -8.40 -11.86 10.59
N THR A 176 -9.71 -11.64 10.77
CA THR A 176 -10.60 -12.60 11.44
C THR A 176 -11.00 -13.73 10.50
N THR A 177 -11.35 -13.41 9.25
CA THR A 177 -11.75 -14.38 8.21
C THR A 177 -10.60 -15.32 7.85
N PHE A 178 -9.38 -14.79 7.73
CA PHE A 178 -8.18 -15.55 7.38
C PHE A 178 -7.28 -15.78 8.60
N ARG A 179 -7.89 -16.08 9.75
CA ARG A 179 -7.17 -16.28 11.00
C ARG A 179 -6.14 -17.41 10.86
N GLY A 180 -4.88 -17.10 11.20
CA GLY A 180 -3.76 -18.04 11.11
C GLY A 180 -2.87 -17.82 9.89
N GLU A 181 -3.33 -17.05 8.89
CA GLU A 181 -2.51 -16.57 7.78
C GLU A 181 -1.97 -15.17 8.09
N ALA A 182 -0.77 -14.84 7.61
CA ALA A 182 -0.30 -13.47 7.65
C ALA A 182 -1.12 -12.63 6.63
N PRO A 183 -1.45 -11.36 6.93
CA PRO A 183 -2.24 -10.53 6.02
C PRO A 183 -1.66 -10.45 4.60
N MET A 184 -0.33 -10.36 4.48
CA MET A 184 0.32 -10.30 3.18
C MET A 184 0.25 -11.61 2.38
N ASP A 185 0.24 -12.78 3.02
CA ASP A 185 0.00 -14.05 2.31
C ASP A 185 -1.39 -14.07 1.68
N VAL A 186 -2.39 -13.63 2.46
CA VAL A 186 -3.78 -13.48 2.00
C VAL A 186 -3.83 -12.51 0.82
N GLU A 187 -3.17 -11.35 0.94
CA GLU A 187 -3.09 -10.35 -0.11
C GLU A 187 -2.54 -10.92 -1.42
N PHE A 188 -1.36 -11.55 -1.36
CA PHE A 188 -0.72 -12.09 -2.56
C PHE A 188 -1.59 -13.15 -3.21
N ARG A 189 -2.17 -14.06 -2.41
CA ARG A 189 -3.05 -15.13 -2.90
C ARG A 189 -4.30 -14.57 -3.58
N LEU A 190 -5.00 -13.63 -2.94
CA LEU A 190 -6.22 -13.02 -3.48
C LEU A 190 -5.91 -12.19 -4.73
N TRP A 191 -4.85 -11.40 -4.71
CA TRP A 191 -4.45 -10.60 -5.87
C TRP A 191 -4.10 -11.48 -7.07
N GLN A 192 -3.29 -12.53 -6.87
CA GLN A 192 -2.95 -13.46 -7.95
C GLN A 192 -4.17 -14.17 -8.53
N LYS A 193 -5.13 -14.55 -7.67
CA LYS A 193 -6.41 -15.11 -8.12
C LYS A 193 -7.18 -14.08 -8.97
N GLY A 194 -7.33 -12.85 -8.49
CA GLY A 194 -8.01 -11.78 -9.23
C GLY A 194 -7.37 -11.47 -10.59
N MET A 195 -6.05 -11.53 -10.70
CA MET A 195 -5.35 -11.39 -11.98
C MET A 195 -5.65 -12.55 -12.94
N ARG A 196 -5.69 -13.80 -12.45
CA ARG A 196 -6.05 -14.97 -13.25
C ARG A 196 -7.51 -14.92 -13.72
N ASP A 197 -8.42 -14.55 -12.85
CA ASP A 197 -9.85 -14.42 -13.17
C ASP A 197 -10.08 -13.33 -14.24
N SER A 198 -9.30 -12.24 -14.18
CA SER A 198 -9.37 -11.16 -15.18
C SER A 198 -8.79 -11.56 -16.55
N ALA A 199 -7.82 -12.47 -16.57
CA ALA A 199 -7.21 -12.98 -17.79
C ALA A 199 -8.05 -14.07 -18.46
N ASN A 200 -8.82 -14.83 -17.67
CA ASN A 200 -9.73 -15.87 -18.12
C ASN A 200 -11.15 -15.59 -17.61
N PRO A 201 -11.84 -14.55 -18.13
CA PRO A 201 -13.23 -14.33 -17.77
C PRO A 201 -14.01 -15.59 -18.15
N SER A 202 -14.66 -16.21 -17.16
CA SER A 202 -15.53 -17.36 -17.40
C SER A 202 -16.54 -16.99 -18.49
N VAL A 203 -16.50 -17.71 -19.61
CA VAL A 203 -17.39 -17.56 -20.78
C VAL A 203 -18.85 -17.70 -20.35
#